data_AF-A0A0Q4FHA0-F1
#
_entry.id   AF-A0A0Q4FHA0-F1
#
_cell.length_a   1.000
_cell.length_b   1.000
_cell.length_c   1.000
_cell.angle_alpha   90.00
_cell.angle_beta   90.00
_cell.angle_gamma   90.00
#
_symmetry.space_group_name_H-M   'P 1'
#
loop_
_entity.id
_entity.type
_entity.pdbx_description
1 polymer ?
#
loop_
_entity_poly.entity_id
_entity_poly.type
_entity_poly.pdbx_seq_one_letter_code
_entity_poly.pdbx_strand_id
1 'polypeptide(L)'
;MPGPKPRPYSRKQALQNAAFLTELERSGNARDAARATGLNRSMLTKRRNADPDFAQRWEAALTLAAARLSDPERTQGPARVVRSKGRLQLRVSKARTIDRDAEQRFLAALSATANVRLSAAAAGFAHSSFYARARHNSGFAREMRVALALGSERLELALLESSLPESSTHDHWRHNDPPPIPPMTVAQAMQMIAWNDKRAKGLAEPDLAPKRGESNADFIARKAKDYRAGLLLAEEEMRMVEYAQLEWRRGGRRSQWEPGGWEVALEIALRKG
;
A
#
# COMPACT_ATOMS: atom_id res chain seq x y z
N MET A 1 39.51 -15.07 43.74
CA MET A 1 38.92 -16.33 43.21
C MET A 1 38.14 -16.00 41.95
N PRO A 2 38.53 -16.47 40.75
CA PRO A 2 37.66 -16.33 39.58
C PRO A 2 36.38 -17.14 39.84
N GLY A 3 35.21 -16.51 39.65
CA GLY A 3 33.92 -17.14 39.87
C GLY A 3 33.73 -18.41 39.03
N PRO A 4 32.83 -19.32 39.44
CA PRO A 4 32.61 -20.56 38.70
C PRO A 4 32.24 -20.27 37.25
N LYS A 5 32.98 -20.86 36.30
CA LYS A 5 32.74 -20.69 34.86
C LYS A 5 31.31 -21.16 34.53
N PRO A 6 30.54 -20.39 33.74
CA PRO A 6 29.18 -20.78 33.38
C PRO A 6 29.18 -22.11 32.63
N ARG A 7 28.18 -22.95 32.90
CA ARG A 7 28.01 -24.22 32.19
C ARG A 7 27.80 -23.93 30.70
N PRO A 8 28.42 -24.72 29.79
CA PRO A 8 28.26 -24.52 28.36
C PRO A 8 26.79 -24.66 27.95
N TYR A 9 26.34 -23.80 27.03
CA TYR A 9 25.00 -23.88 26.48
C TYR A 9 24.76 -25.22 25.78
N SER A 10 23.54 -25.74 25.89
CA SER A 10 23.13 -26.84 25.02
C SER A 10 23.14 -26.40 23.55
N ARG A 11 23.28 -27.34 22.61
CA ARG A 11 23.27 -27.06 21.16
C ARG A 11 22.07 -26.20 20.75
N LYS A 12 20.90 -26.49 21.32
CA LYS A 12 19.66 -25.71 21.10
C LYS A 12 19.80 -24.26 21.58
N GLN A 13 20.36 -24.06 22.77
CA GLN A 13 20.57 -22.72 23.34
C GLN A 13 21.60 -21.92 22.54
N ALA A 14 22.67 -22.57 22.06
CA ALA A 14 23.66 -21.93 21.19
C ALA A 14 23.04 -21.42 19.87
N LEU A 15 22.20 -22.24 19.22
CA LEU A 15 21.48 -21.83 18.01
C LEU A 15 20.50 -20.68 18.27
N GLN A 16 19.76 -20.72 19.38
CA GLN A 16 18.88 -19.62 19.78
C GLN A 16 19.66 -18.32 20.00
N ASN A 17 20.81 -18.39 20.67
CA ASN A 17 21.66 -17.23 20.92
C ASN A 17 22.22 -16.67 19.61
N ALA A 18 22.68 -17.53 18.69
CA ALA A 18 23.17 -17.12 17.38
C ALA A 18 22.08 -16.41 16.56
N ALA A 19 20.89 -17.00 16.43
CA ALA A 19 19.77 -16.39 15.71
C ALA A 19 19.36 -15.04 16.31
N PHE A 20 19.36 -14.94 17.65
CA PHE A 20 19.09 -13.68 18.33
C PHE A 20 20.15 -12.61 18.05
N LEU A 21 21.44 -12.96 18.07
CA LEU A 21 22.53 -12.01 17.79
C LEU A 21 22.49 -11.51 16.35
N THR A 22 22.15 -12.36 15.38
CA THR A 22 21.95 -11.96 13.97
C THR A 22 20.82 -10.94 13.83
N GLU A 23 19.66 -11.18 14.46
CA GLU A 23 18.55 -10.22 14.44
C GLU A 23 18.84 -8.93 15.23
N LEU A 24 19.65 -9.03 16.29
CA LEU A 24 20.09 -7.87 17.06
C LEU A 24 21.02 -6.97 16.24
N GLU A 25 21.96 -7.56 15.49
CA GLU A 25 22.84 -6.83 14.58
C GLU A 25 22.07 -6.16 13.43
N ARG A 26 21.00 -6.81 12.94
CA ARG A 26 20.15 -6.26 11.89
C ARG A 26 19.28 -5.09 12.35
N SER A 27 18.71 -5.19 13.56
CA SER A 27 17.68 -4.25 14.04
C SER A 27 18.19 -3.20 15.03
N GLY A 28 19.29 -3.47 15.74
CA GLY A 28 19.76 -2.65 16.87
C GLY A 28 18.80 -2.63 18.07
N ASN A 29 17.70 -3.38 18.05
CA ASN A 29 16.67 -3.37 19.10
C ASN A 29 16.45 -4.78 19.65
N ALA A 30 16.94 -5.01 20.87
CA ALA A 30 16.79 -6.30 21.55
C ALA A 30 15.35 -6.77 21.76
N ARG A 31 14.37 -5.85 21.87
CA ARG A 31 12.95 -6.23 22.02
C ARG A 31 12.39 -6.75 20.70
N ASP A 32 12.77 -6.13 19.59
CA ASP A 32 12.32 -6.53 18.26
C ASP A 32 13.04 -7.82 17.81
N ALA A 33 14.34 -7.94 18.08
CA ALA A 33 15.10 -9.16 17.83
C ALA A 33 14.56 -10.38 18.60
N ALA A 34 14.17 -10.19 19.87
CA ALA A 34 13.53 -11.24 20.67
C ALA A 34 12.16 -11.64 20.11
N ARG A 35 11.36 -10.67 19.63
CA ARG A 35 10.07 -10.93 18.97
C ARG A 35 10.26 -11.69 17.66
N ALA A 36 11.21 -11.28 16.82
CA ALA A 36 11.47 -11.89 15.51
C ALA A 36 11.92 -13.36 15.64
N THR A 37 12.71 -13.66 16.67
CA THR A 37 13.18 -15.02 16.96
C THR A 37 12.21 -15.86 17.80
N GLY A 38 11.09 -15.28 18.25
CA GLY A 38 10.14 -15.95 19.15
C GLY A 38 10.71 -16.25 20.54
N LEU A 39 11.79 -15.58 20.95
CA LEU A 39 12.48 -15.82 22.21
C LEU A 39 12.03 -14.83 23.29
N ASN A 40 12.01 -15.28 24.55
CA ASN A 40 11.71 -14.40 25.67
C ASN A 40 12.92 -13.49 25.97
N ARG A 41 12.74 -12.16 25.85
CA ARG A 41 13.75 -11.16 26.15
C ARG A 41 14.34 -11.31 27.57
N SER A 42 13.52 -11.55 28.58
CA SER A 42 13.98 -11.66 29.97
C SER A 42 14.90 -12.85 30.17
N MET A 43 14.66 -13.96 29.47
CA MET A 43 15.55 -15.13 29.45
C MET A 43 16.90 -14.77 28.80
N LEU A 44 16.89 -14.06 27.67
CA LEU A 44 18.11 -13.62 26.98
C LEU A 44 18.93 -12.64 27.83
N THR A 45 18.29 -11.73 28.56
CA THR A 45 18.96 -10.85 29.53
C THR A 45 19.56 -11.64 30.69
N LYS A 46 18.88 -12.66 31.22
CA LYS A 46 19.45 -13.56 32.24
C LYS A 46 20.69 -14.30 31.73
N ARG A 47 20.65 -14.79 30.48
CA ARG A 47 21.82 -15.43 29.82
C ARG A 47 22.99 -14.47 29.70
N ARG A 48 22.73 -13.23 29.24
CA ARG A 48 23.75 -12.16 29.16
C ARG A 48 24.41 -11.88 30.51
N ASN A 49 23.65 -11.89 31.60
CA ASN A 49 24.21 -11.63 32.92
C ASN A 49 25.03 -12.80 33.48
N ALA A 50 24.73 -14.02 33.05
CA ALA A 50 25.40 -15.24 33.51
C ALA A 50 26.64 -15.61 32.67
N ASP A 51 26.69 -15.17 31.41
CA ASP A 51 27.72 -15.55 30.45
C ASP A 51 28.43 -14.32 29.84
N PRO A 52 29.70 -14.07 30.23
CA PRO A 52 30.50 -12.98 29.68
C PRO A 52 30.73 -13.05 28.16
N ASP A 53 30.83 -14.25 27.56
CA ASP A 53 31.08 -14.37 26.11
C ASP A 53 29.83 -13.95 25.33
N PHE A 54 28.66 -14.42 25.75
CA PHE A 54 27.39 -13.99 25.16
C PHE A 54 27.16 -12.49 25.35
N ALA A 55 27.56 -11.92 26.50
CA ALA A 55 27.50 -10.47 26.71
C ALA A 55 28.41 -9.70 25.74
N GLN A 56 29.64 -10.18 25.52
CA GLN A 56 30.57 -9.54 24.58
C GLN A 56 30.04 -9.57 23.15
N ARG A 57 29.51 -10.72 22.70
CA ARG A 57 28.88 -10.83 21.36
C ARG A 57 27.64 -9.97 21.22
N TRP A 58 26.86 -9.81 22.29
CA TRP A 58 25.71 -8.91 22.31
C TRP A 58 26.12 -7.46 22.09
N GLU A 59 27.16 -7.00 22.81
CA GLU A 59 27.68 -5.64 22.63
C GLU A 59 28.27 -5.45 21.23
N ALA A 60 29.02 -6.42 20.70
CA ALA A 60 29.53 -6.37 19.33
C ALA A 60 28.39 -6.25 18.29
N ALA A 61 27.30 -7.00 18.45
CA ALA A 61 26.13 -6.90 17.58
C ALA A 61 25.47 -5.51 17.65
N LEU A 62 25.40 -4.90 18.84
CA LEU A 62 24.90 -3.53 19.00
C LEU A 62 25.83 -2.50 18.35
N THR A 63 27.14 -2.66 18.45
CA THR A 63 28.12 -1.77 17.81
C THR A 63 28.01 -1.84 16.29
N LEU A 64 27.89 -3.05 15.72
CA LEU A 64 27.70 -3.25 14.28
C LEU A 64 26.36 -2.69 13.80
N ALA A 65 25.28 -2.88 14.56
CA ALA A 65 23.99 -2.27 14.27
C ALA A 65 24.08 -0.74 14.29
N ALA A 66 24.78 -0.16 15.28
CA ALA A 66 24.98 1.28 15.38
C ALA A 66 25.77 1.81 14.17
N ALA A 67 26.85 1.14 13.75
CA ALA A 67 27.63 1.53 12.57
C ALA A 67 26.81 1.45 11.27
N ARG A 68 25.98 0.42 11.11
CA ARG A 68 25.06 0.28 9.95
C ARG A 68 23.96 1.35 9.96
N LEU A 69 23.47 1.73 11.14
CA LEU A 69 22.41 2.74 11.29
C LEU A 69 22.92 4.18 11.28
N SER A 70 24.22 4.40 11.51
CA SER A 70 24.87 5.71 11.45
C SER A 70 25.15 6.21 10.03
N ASP A 71 24.68 5.49 9.00
CA ASP A 71 24.80 5.91 7.60
C ASP A 71 24.18 7.32 7.40
N PRO A 72 25.01 8.34 7.10
CA PRO A 72 24.56 9.72 6.97
C PRO A 72 23.63 9.93 5.78
N GLU A 73 23.70 9.09 4.75
CA GLU A 73 22.79 9.20 3.59
C GLU A 73 21.34 8.89 3.94
N ARG A 74 21.10 8.10 5.00
CA ARG A 74 19.74 7.82 5.52
C ARG A 74 19.20 8.88 6.47
N THR A 75 20.03 9.82 6.91
CA THR A 75 19.77 10.64 8.10
C THR A 75 19.65 12.11 7.74
N GLN A 76 18.61 12.50 7.02
CA GLN A 76 18.31 13.92 6.78
C GLN A 76 17.42 14.49 7.91
N GLY A 77 18.01 15.34 8.77
CA GLY A 77 17.31 16.20 9.73
C GLY A 77 18.11 16.46 11.02
N PRO A 78 17.96 17.63 11.67
CA PRO A 78 18.66 17.92 12.92
C PRO A 78 18.18 16.97 14.03
N ALA A 79 19.13 16.29 14.69
CA ALA A 79 18.83 15.45 15.83
C ALA A 79 18.40 16.32 17.02
N ARG A 80 17.21 16.04 17.57
CA ARG A 80 16.70 16.70 18.78
C ARG A 80 16.60 15.71 19.93
N VAL A 81 17.02 16.13 21.11
CA VAL A 81 16.82 15.37 22.34
C VAL A 81 15.38 15.58 22.80
N VAL A 82 14.58 14.51 22.82
CA VAL A 82 13.18 14.52 23.24
C VAL A 82 13.01 13.65 24.47
N ARG A 83 12.35 14.15 25.51
CA ARG A 83 11.87 13.30 26.60
C ARG A 83 10.59 12.60 26.16
N SER A 84 10.62 11.28 26.04
CA SER A 84 9.42 10.46 25.80
C SER A 84 9.33 9.39 26.88
N LYS A 85 8.18 9.30 27.55
CA LYS A 85 7.93 8.37 28.67
C LYS A 85 9.05 8.42 29.74
N GLY A 86 9.45 9.62 30.14
CA GLY A 86 10.46 9.84 31.19
C GLY A 86 11.91 9.55 30.81
N ARG A 87 12.21 9.15 29.56
CA ARG A 87 13.58 8.88 29.10
C ARG A 87 14.01 9.90 28.05
N LEU A 88 15.25 10.38 28.14
CA LEU A 88 15.88 11.19 27.09
C LEU A 88 16.13 10.28 25.88
N GLN A 89 15.52 10.61 24.75
CA GLN A 89 15.70 9.93 23.46
C GLN A 89 16.31 10.93 22.48
N LEU A 90 17.45 10.58 21.88
CA LEU A 90 17.93 11.26 20.69
C LEU A 90 17.05 10.83 19.53
N ARG A 91 16.20 11.73 19.03
CA ARG A 91 15.39 11.48 17.84
C ARG A 91 15.90 12.39 16.73
N VAL A 92 16.36 11.77 15.65
CA VAL A 92 16.40 12.43 14.35
C VAL A 92 14.96 12.76 13.99
N SER A 93 14.69 14.02 13.67
CA SER A 93 13.35 14.46 13.27
C SER A 93 12.88 13.60 12.09
N LYS A 94 11.98 12.66 12.33
CA LYS A 94 11.31 11.97 11.24
C LYS A 94 10.28 12.95 10.66
N ALA A 95 10.33 13.08 9.33
CA ALA A 95 9.50 13.88 8.45
C ALA A 95 10.03 15.29 8.17
N ARG A 96 10.34 15.49 6.88
CA ARG A 96 10.24 16.78 6.17
C ARG A 96 8.99 17.49 6.74
N THR A 97 9.15 18.57 7.47
CA THR A 97 7.98 19.33 7.95
C THR A 97 7.44 20.05 6.72
N ILE A 98 6.11 20.19 6.60
CA ILE A 98 5.55 21.05 5.56
C ILE A 98 6.03 22.48 5.85
N ASP A 99 7.01 22.93 5.09
CA ASP A 99 7.51 24.30 5.08
C ASP A 99 6.68 25.16 4.12
N ARG A 100 6.97 26.47 4.10
CA ARG A 100 6.17 27.41 3.27
C ARG A 100 6.31 27.11 1.78
N ASP A 101 7.47 26.66 1.33
CA ASP A 101 7.70 26.27 -0.07
C ASP A 101 6.84 25.06 -0.48
N ALA A 102 6.78 24.03 0.37
CA ALA A 102 5.88 22.90 0.16
C ALA A 102 4.40 23.31 0.17
N GLU A 103 3.99 24.25 1.03
CA GLU A 103 2.63 24.81 0.99
C GLU A 103 2.35 25.52 -0.33
N GLN A 104 3.27 26.36 -0.81
CA GLN A 104 3.07 27.07 -2.07
C GLN A 104 3.00 26.13 -3.27
N ARG A 105 3.89 25.13 -3.34
CA ARG A 105 3.84 24.08 -4.38
C ARG A 105 2.52 23.32 -4.36
N PHE A 106 2.04 22.97 -3.16
CA PHE A 106 0.75 22.31 -3.00
C PHE A 106 -0.41 23.20 -3.46
N LEU A 107 -0.49 24.44 -2.99
CA LEU A 107 -1.59 25.36 -3.31
C LEU A 107 -1.61 25.75 -4.80
N ALA A 108 -0.44 25.93 -5.42
CA ALA A 108 -0.32 26.20 -6.85
C ALA A 108 -0.80 25.01 -7.70
N ALA A 109 -0.43 23.79 -7.33
CA ALA A 109 -0.92 22.59 -8.00
C ALA A 109 -2.43 22.37 -7.76
N LEU A 110 -2.93 22.72 -6.56
CA LEU A 110 -4.34 22.56 -6.21
C LEU A 110 -5.22 23.55 -6.96
N SER A 111 -4.79 24.81 -7.09
CA SER A 111 -5.50 25.82 -7.88
C SER A 111 -5.44 25.57 -9.38
N ALA A 112 -4.56 24.69 -9.87
CA ALA A 112 -4.53 24.27 -11.27
C ALA A 112 -5.39 23.04 -11.55
N THR A 113 -5.59 22.15 -10.58
CA THR A 113 -6.09 20.78 -10.86
C THR A 113 -7.25 20.33 -9.97
N ALA A 114 -7.56 21.06 -8.90
CA ALA A 114 -8.49 20.67 -7.82
C ALA A 114 -8.27 19.25 -7.24
N ASN A 115 -7.16 18.57 -7.56
CA ASN A 115 -6.92 17.19 -7.15
C ASN A 115 -5.91 17.13 -6.01
N VAL A 116 -6.43 17.04 -4.78
CA VAL A 116 -5.62 17.04 -3.54
C VAL A 116 -4.52 15.97 -3.53
N ARG A 117 -4.76 14.78 -4.12
CA ARG A 117 -3.76 13.70 -4.14
C ARG A 117 -2.61 14.05 -5.08
N LEU A 118 -2.94 14.56 -6.27
CA LEU A 118 -1.96 15.01 -7.26
C LEU A 118 -1.16 16.21 -6.74
N SER A 119 -1.83 17.20 -6.14
CA SER A 119 -1.18 18.38 -5.56
C SER A 119 -0.25 18.01 -4.40
N ALA A 120 -0.64 17.04 -3.56
CA ALA A 120 0.22 16.55 -2.49
C ALA A 120 1.46 15.83 -3.03
N ALA A 121 1.32 15.05 -4.10
CA ALA A 121 2.44 14.41 -4.78
C ALA A 121 3.41 15.45 -5.35
N ALA A 122 2.91 16.55 -5.95
CA ALA A 122 3.74 17.66 -6.44
C ALA A 122 4.53 18.37 -5.32
N ALA A 123 3.98 18.42 -4.11
CA ALA A 123 4.68 18.94 -2.94
C ALA A 123 5.66 17.92 -2.30
N GLY A 124 5.57 16.64 -2.66
CA GLY A 124 6.38 15.55 -2.10
C GLY A 124 5.87 15.00 -0.77
N PHE A 125 4.56 15.10 -0.52
CA PHE A 125 3.92 14.71 0.74
C PHE A 125 2.69 13.81 0.53
N ALA A 126 2.30 13.09 1.58
CA ALA A 126 1.02 12.40 1.59
C ALA A 126 -0.13 13.41 1.72
N HIS A 127 -1.24 13.18 1.01
CA HIS A 127 -2.43 14.04 1.07
C HIS A 127 -2.96 14.23 2.51
N SER A 128 -2.85 13.19 3.36
CA SER A 128 -3.27 13.23 4.76
C SER A 128 -2.48 14.28 5.59
N SER A 129 -1.24 14.58 5.22
CA SER A 129 -0.42 15.61 5.86
C SER A 129 -0.99 17.01 5.68
N PHE A 130 -1.56 17.33 4.50
CA PHE A 130 -2.20 18.62 4.24
C PHE A 130 -3.56 18.76 4.93
N TYR A 131 -4.35 17.68 5.03
CA TYR A 131 -5.56 17.70 5.85
C TYR A 131 -5.25 17.86 7.34
N ALA A 132 -4.18 17.23 7.84
CA ALA A 132 -3.71 17.47 9.20
C ALA A 132 -3.28 18.95 9.40
N ARG A 133 -2.53 19.52 8.44
CA ARG A 133 -2.15 20.94 8.44
C ARG A 133 -3.38 21.85 8.49
N ALA A 134 -4.37 21.63 7.63
CA ALA A 134 -5.59 22.42 7.58
C ALA A 134 -6.41 22.37 8.87
N ARG A 135 -6.46 21.21 9.55
CA ARG A 135 -7.12 21.10 10.86
C ARG A 135 -6.44 21.92 11.96
N HIS A 136 -5.13 22.13 11.87
CA HIS A 136 -4.35 22.83 12.89
C HIS A 136 -4.05 24.29 12.53
N ASN A 137 -4.20 24.70 11.27
CA ASN A 137 -3.93 26.06 10.79
C ASN A 137 -5.11 26.57 9.96
N SER A 138 -5.87 27.50 10.54
CA SER A 138 -7.05 28.11 9.92
C SER A 138 -6.71 28.99 8.71
N GLY A 139 -5.54 29.64 8.70
CA GLY A 139 -5.06 30.42 7.56
C GLY A 139 -4.80 29.54 6.35
N PHE A 140 -4.07 28.43 6.55
CA PHE A 140 -3.85 27.44 5.50
C PHE A 140 -5.17 26.80 5.03
N ALA A 141 -6.09 26.49 5.94
CA ALA A 141 -7.40 25.96 5.57
C ALA A 141 -8.21 26.93 4.68
N ARG A 142 -8.07 28.24 4.88
CA ARG A 142 -8.66 29.26 4.01
C ARG A 142 -7.99 29.28 2.63
N GLU A 143 -6.66 29.31 2.59
CA GLU A 143 -5.90 29.27 1.32
C GLU A 143 -6.25 28.00 0.52
N MET A 144 -6.34 26.84 1.19
CA MET A 144 -6.71 25.57 0.56
C MET A 144 -8.13 25.58 -0.02
N ARG A 145 -9.10 26.20 0.66
CA ARG A 145 -10.47 26.36 0.13
C ARG A 145 -10.51 27.28 -1.10
N VAL A 146 -9.76 28.39 -1.07
CA VAL A 146 -9.66 29.30 -2.22
C VAL A 146 -9.00 28.60 -3.41
N ALA A 147 -7.91 27.86 -3.18
CA ALA A 147 -7.25 27.09 -4.23
C ALA A 147 -8.19 26.02 -4.83
N LEU A 148 -8.99 25.34 -4.01
CA LEU A 148 -10.01 24.39 -4.51
C LEU A 148 -11.04 25.06 -5.41
N ALA A 149 -11.57 26.23 -5.00
CA ALA A 149 -12.54 26.97 -5.81
C ALA A 149 -11.96 27.36 -7.17
N LEU A 150 -10.76 27.96 -7.18
CA LEU A 150 -10.05 28.33 -8.42
C LEU A 150 -9.75 27.12 -9.32
N GLY A 151 -9.35 26.00 -8.73
CA GLY A 151 -9.10 24.76 -9.45
C GLY A 151 -10.37 24.20 -10.09
N SER A 152 -11.51 24.24 -9.39
CA SER A 152 -12.80 23.82 -9.93
C SER A 152 -13.24 24.69 -11.11
N GLU A 153 -13.17 26.01 -10.99
CA GLU A 153 -13.48 26.94 -12.09
C GLU A 153 -12.63 26.65 -13.32
N ARG A 154 -11.34 26.36 -13.15
CA ARG A 154 -10.45 25.98 -14.26
C ARG A 154 -10.80 24.64 -14.88
N LEU A 155 -11.16 23.64 -14.08
CA LEU A 155 -11.61 22.34 -14.59
C LEU A 155 -12.91 22.49 -15.38
N GLU A 156 -13.84 23.31 -14.91
CA GLU A 156 -15.08 23.62 -15.62
C GLU A 156 -14.79 24.30 -16.97
N LEU A 157 -13.91 25.30 -16.99
CA LEU A 157 -13.46 25.94 -18.24
C LEU A 157 -12.78 24.95 -19.19
N ALA A 158 -11.88 24.10 -18.68
CA ALA A 158 -11.22 23.07 -19.49
C ALA A 158 -12.20 22.03 -20.03
N LEU A 159 -13.26 21.71 -19.27
CA LEU A 159 -14.32 20.81 -19.73
C LEU A 159 -15.14 21.46 -20.86
N LEU A 160 -15.47 22.74 -20.74
CA LEU A 160 -16.13 23.49 -21.80
C LEU A 160 -15.24 23.59 -23.05
N GLU A 161 -13.95 23.86 -22.89
CA GLU A 161 -12.99 23.89 -23.99
C GLU A 161 -12.86 22.52 -24.68
N SER A 162 -12.84 21.43 -23.92
CA SER A 162 -12.81 20.07 -24.49
C SER A 162 -14.13 19.63 -25.15
N SER A 163 -15.21 20.40 -25.00
CA SER A 163 -16.46 20.18 -25.73
C SER A 163 -16.49 20.86 -27.10
N LEU A 164 -15.55 21.77 -27.38
CA LEU A 164 -15.45 22.44 -28.68
C LEU A 164 -15.05 21.42 -29.76
N PRO A 165 -15.63 21.49 -30.98
CA PRO A 165 -15.28 20.60 -32.08
C PRO A 165 -13.77 20.55 -32.35
N GLU A 166 -13.11 21.70 -32.23
CA GLU A 166 -11.68 21.87 -32.50
C GLU A 166 -10.80 21.21 -31.44
N SER A 167 -11.31 20.88 -30.26
CA SER A 167 -10.53 20.18 -29.21
C SER A 167 -10.11 18.77 -29.63
N SER A 168 -10.91 18.13 -30.50
CA SER A 168 -10.64 16.82 -31.09
C SER A 168 -9.72 16.88 -32.32
N THR A 169 -9.30 18.08 -32.75
CA THR A 169 -8.46 18.25 -33.95
C THR A 169 -7.18 17.43 -33.85
N HIS A 170 -6.62 17.24 -32.65
CA HIS A 170 -5.39 16.48 -32.44
C HIS A 170 -5.59 14.99 -32.11
N ASP A 171 -6.83 14.49 -32.08
CA ASP A 171 -7.15 13.06 -31.91
C ASP A 171 -6.99 12.26 -33.22
N HIS A 172 -6.07 12.68 -34.09
CA HIS A 172 -5.78 12.01 -35.36
C HIS A 172 -5.43 10.52 -35.21
N TRP A 173 -4.93 10.09 -34.04
CA TRP A 173 -4.67 8.68 -33.74
C TRP A 173 -5.93 7.80 -33.77
N ARG A 174 -7.13 8.37 -33.60
CA ARG A 174 -8.42 7.66 -33.65
C ARG A 174 -8.96 7.47 -35.06
N HIS A 175 -8.52 8.30 -36.01
CA HIS A 175 -9.06 8.38 -37.36
C HIS A 175 -7.98 8.26 -38.44
N ASN A 176 -6.82 7.70 -38.11
CA ASN A 176 -5.74 7.54 -39.08
C ASN A 176 -6.04 6.38 -40.04
N ASP A 177 -5.76 6.57 -41.32
CA ASP A 177 -5.70 5.47 -42.28
C ASP A 177 -4.55 4.54 -41.87
N PRO A 178 -4.82 3.25 -41.62
CA PRO A 178 -3.76 2.34 -41.20
C PRO A 178 -2.74 2.21 -42.34
N PRO A 179 -1.43 2.19 -42.04
CA PRO A 179 -0.42 1.93 -43.05
C PRO A 179 -0.69 0.58 -43.73
N PRO A 180 -0.34 0.42 -45.02
CA PRO A 180 -0.59 -0.82 -45.75
C PRO A 180 0.08 -2.00 -45.02
N ILE A 181 -0.70 -3.04 -44.74
CA ILE A 181 -0.22 -4.24 -44.06
C ILE A 181 0.79 -4.92 -44.99
N PRO A 182 2.03 -5.21 -44.54
CA PRO A 182 3.00 -5.93 -45.36
C PRO A 182 2.47 -7.29 -45.83
N PRO A 183 2.84 -7.76 -47.03
CA PRO A 183 2.39 -9.06 -47.52
C PRO A 183 2.88 -10.17 -46.58
N MET A 184 1.96 -11.02 -46.14
CA MET A 184 2.25 -12.16 -45.28
C MET A 184 1.37 -13.35 -45.65
N THR A 185 1.84 -14.55 -45.33
CA THR A 185 1.08 -15.79 -45.50
C THR A 185 -0.11 -15.84 -44.54
N VAL A 186 -1.11 -16.67 -44.86
CA VAL A 186 -2.27 -16.91 -43.97
C VAL A 186 -1.82 -17.39 -42.58
N ALA A 187 -0.80 -18.24 -42.52
CA ALA A 187 -0.25 -18.73 -41.25
C ALA A 187 0.34 -17.59 -40.40
N GLN A 188 1.09 -16.68 -41.01
CA GLN A 188 1.63 -15.50 -40.33
C GLN A 188 0.53 -14.55 -39.85
N ALA A 189 -0.52 -14.36 -40.65
CA ALA A 189 -1.68 -13.55 -40.26
C ALA A 189 -2.39 -14.14 -39.03
N MET A 190 -2.66 -15.45 -39.04
CA MET A 190 -3.26 -16.15 -37.89
C MET A 190 -2.40 -16.05 -36.63
N GLN A 191 -1.07 -16.14 -36.76
CA GLN A 191 -0.14 -15.97 -35.65
C GLN A 191 -0.20 -14.56 -35.05
N MET A 192 -0.24 -13.52 -35.90
CA MET A 192 -0.37 -12.13 -35.43
C MET A 192 -1.70 -11.88 -34.72
N ILE A 193 -2.81 -12.42 -35.25
CA ILE A 193 -4.13 -12.30 -34.62
C ILE A 193 -4.10 -12.93 -33.22
N ALA A 194 -3.54 -14.12 -33.07
CA ALA A 194 -3.43 -14.80 -31.78
C ALA A 194 -2.59 -14.00 -30.77
N TRP A 195 -1.50 -13.37 -31.22
CA TRP A 195 -0.68 -12.50 -30.37
C TRP A 195 -1.41 -11.22 -29.94
N ASN A 196 -2.14 -10.60 -30.87
CA ASN A 196 -2.94 -9.41 -30.56
C ASN A 196 -4.07 -9.72 -29.57
N ASP A 197 -4.78 -10.84 -29.74
CA ASP A 197 -5.82 -11.29 -28.81
C ASP A 197 -5.26 -11.54 -27.40
N LYS A 198 -4.10 -12.21 -27.32
CA LYS A 198 -3.39 -12.41 -26.05
C LYS A 198 -2.99 -11.07 -25.40
N ARG A 199 -2.53 -10.10 -26.19
CA ARG A 199 -2.13 -8.77 -25.72
C ARG A 199 -3.35 -7.96 -25.24
N ALA A 200 -4.45 -7.99 -25.98
CA ALA A 200 -5.70 -7.32 -25.63
C ALA A 200 -6.26 -7.85 -24.32
N LYS A 201 -6.31 -9.19 -24.16
CA LYS A 201 -6.72 -9.84 -22.90
C LYS A 201 -5.83 -9.45 -21.73
N GLY A 202 -4.51 -9.38 -21.93
CA GLY A 202 -3.57 -8.93 -20.91
C GLY A 202 -3.73 -7.47 -20.50
N LEU A 203 -4.18 -6.60 -21.42
CA LEU A 203 -4.48 -5.19 -21.13
C LEU A 203 -5.83 -5.01 -20.42
N ALA A 204 -6.83 -5.82 -20.76
CA ALA A 204 -8.15 -5.79 -20.13
C ALA A 204 -8.10 -6.32 -18.68
N GLU A 205 -7.29 -7.34 -18.43
CA GLU A 205 -7.18 -8.00 -17.13
C GLU A 205 -5.72 -8.03 -16.62
N PRO A 206 -5.12 -6.86 -16.31
CA PRO A 206 -3.70 -6.77 -15.99
C PRO A 206 -3.31 -7.57 -14.75
N ASP A 207 -4.21 -7.69 -13.78
CA ASP A 207 -3.99 -8.45 -12.55
C ASP A 207 -3.96 -9.97 -12.77
N LEU A 208 -4.57 -10.45 -13.87
CA LEU A 208 -4.62 -11.87 -14.21
C LEU A 208 -3.46 -12.33 -15.10
N ALA A 209 -2.63 -11.42 -15.59
CA ALA A 209 -1.44 -11.74 -16.36
C ALA A 209 -0.35 -12.38 -15.48
N PRO A 210 0.52 -13.26 -16.04
CA PRO A 210 1.70 -13.76 -15.33
C PRO A 210 2.63 -12.59 -14.98
N LYS A 211 3.08 -12.52 -13.72
CA LYS A 211 4.01 -11.47 -13.29
C LYS A 211 5.44 -11.86 -13.63
N ARG A 212 6.27 -10.88 -14.00
CA ARG A 212 7.68 -11.13 -14.33
C ARG A 212 8.41 -11.72 -13.12
N GLY A 213 8.96 -12.93 -13.27
CA GLY A 213 9.64 -13.66 -12.19
C GLY A 213 8.72 -14.52 -11.31
N GLU A 214 7.41 -14.57 -11.60
CA GLU A 214 6.47 -15.47 -10.94
C GLU A 214 6.68 -16.91 -11.42
N SER A 215 6.69 -17.88 -10.50
CA SER A 215 6.75 -19.29 -10.86
C SER A 215 5.40 -19.74 -11.43
N ASN A 216 5.38 -20.76 -12.29
CA ASN A 216 4.14 -21.28 -12.85
C ASN A 216 3.18 -21.82 -11.77
N ALA A 217 3.71 -22.34 -10.67
CA ALA A 217 2.91 -22.81 -9.53
C ALA A 217 2.21 -21.66 -8.80
N ASP A 218 2.91 -20.54 -8.58
CA ASP A 218 2.35 -19.34 -7.94
C ASP A 218 1.27 -18.69 -8.82
N PHE A 219 1.50 -18.65 -10.14
CA PHE A 219 0.51 -18.20 -11.12
C PHE A 219 -0.78 -19.03 -11.06
N ILE A 220 -0.66 -20.36 -11.06
CA ILE A 220 -1.81 -21.28 -10.98
C ILE A 220 -2.54 -21.12 -9.63
N ALA A 221 -1.80 -21.01 -8.52
CA ALA A 221 -2.40 -20.84 -7.18
C ALA A 221 -3.20 -19.54 -7.07
N ARG A 222 -2.68 -18.45 -7.64
CA ARG A 222 -3.36 -17.15 -7.71
C ARG A 222 -4.62 -17.22 -8.56
N LYS A 223 -4.52 -17.76 -9.78
CA LYS A 223 -5.67 -17.98 -10.67
C LYS A 223 -6.75 -18.86 -10.02
N ALA A 224 -6.36 -19.91 -9.30
CA ALA A 224 -7.29 -20.80 -8.61
C ALA A 224 -8.01 -20.10 -7.45
N LYS A 225 -7.35 -19.16 -6.76
CA LYS A 225 -7.97 -18.36 -5.71
C LYS A 225 -9.02 -17.40 -6.27
N ASP A 226 -8.70 -16.73 -7.37
CA ASP A 226 -9.62 -15.81 -8.04
C ASP A 226 -10.83 -16.55 -8.63
N TYR A 227 -10.62 -17.73 -9.23
CA TYR A 227 -11.70 -18.58 -9.73
C TYR A 227 -12.61 -19.09 -8.61
N ARG A 228 -12.05 -19.52 -7.47
CA ARG A 228 -12.83 -19.91 -6.28
C ARG A 228 -13.63 -18.74 -5.70
N ALA A 229 -13.06 -17.54 -5.68
CA ALA A 229 -13.78 -16.34 -5.24
C ALA A 229 -14.96 -16.04 -6.17
N GLY A 230 -14.78 -16.17 -7.49
CA GLY A 230 -15.86 -16.03 -8.47
C GLY A 230 -16.96 -17.09 -8.31
N LEU A 231 -16.60 -18.35 -8.06
CA LEU A 231 -17.56 -19.43 -7.80
C LEU A 231 -18.36 -19.21 -6.52
N LEU A 232 -17.72 -18.74 -5.44
CA LEU A 232 -18.40 -18.46 -4.18
C LEU A 232 -19.43 -17.33 -4.32
N LEU A 233 -19.09 -16.26 -5.05
CA LEU A 233 -20.03 -15.18 -5.36
C LEU A 233 -21.22 -15.69 -6.19
N ALA A 234 -20.97 -16.55 -7.18
CA ALA A 234 -22.04 -17.15 -7.98
C ALA A 234 -22.93 -18.10 -7.16
N GLU A 235 -22.37 -18.88 -6.23
CA GLU A 235 -23.15 -19.71 -5.29
C GLU A 235 -23.99 -18.87 -4.32
N GLU A 236 -23.43 -17.76 -3.81
CA GLU A 236 -24.16 -16.81 -2.96
C GLU A 236 -25.31 -16.15 -3.72
N GLU A 237 -25.08 -15.69 -4.95
CA GLU A 237 -26.13 -15.17 -5.83
C GLU A 237 -27.23 -16.20 -6.09
N MET A 238 -26.85 -17.45 -6.39
CA MET A 238 -27.82 -18.54 -6.59
C MET A 238 -28.63 -18.86 -5.33
N ARG A 239 -28.00 -18.92 -4.14
CA ARG A 239 -28.71 -19.10 -2.87
C ARG A 239 -29.66 -17.96 -2.56
N MET A 240 -29.27 -16.73 -2.91
CA MET A 240 -30.12 -15.55 -2.75
C MET A 240 -31.32 -15.57 -3.71
N VAL A 241 -31.14 -16.03 -4.94
CA VAL A 241 -32.22 -16.25 -5.91
C VAL A 241 -33.17 -17.35 -5.42
N GLU A 242 -32.66 -18.48 -4.93
CA GLU A 242 -33.47 -19.57 -4.35
C GLU A 242 -34.28 -19.09 -3.12
N TYR A 243 -33.65 -18.31 -2.23
CA TYR A 243 -34.31 -17.71 -1.09
C TYR A 243 -35.45 -16.77 -1.51
N ALA A 244 -35.20 -15.90 -2.51
CA ALA A 244 -36.21 -15.02 -3.07
C ALA A 244 -37.40 -15.79 -3.69
N GLN A 245 -37.13 -16.94 -4.35
CA GLN A 245 -38.18 -17.81 -4.90
C GLN A 245 -39.00 -18.52 -3.80
N LEU A 246 -38.37 -18.93 -2.69
CA LEU A 246 -39.06 -19.53 -1.55
C LEU A 246 -39.99 -18.54 -0.85
N GLU A 247 -39.53 -17.31 -0.64
CA GLU A 247 -40.34 -16.22 -0.07
C GLU A 247 -41.47 -15.79 -1.03
N TRP A 248 -41.25 -15.85 -2.35
CA TRP A 248 -42.32 -15.68 -3.34
C TRP A 248 -43.43 -16.73 -3.20
N ARG A 249 -43.07 -18.02 -3.04
CA ARG A 249 -44.04 -19.11 -2.80
C ARG A 249 -44.83 -18.93 -1.49
N ARG A 250 -44.32 -18.13 -0.55
CA ARG A 250 -45.00 -17.77 0.71
C ARG A 250 -45.93 -16.55 0.60
N GLY A 251 -46.10 -15.99 -0.60
CA GLY A 251 -47.09 -14.93 -0.87
C GLY A 251 -46.53 -13.50 -0.93
N GLY A 252 -45.22 -13.33 -1.15
CA GLY A 252 -44.59 -12.01 -1.30
C GLY A 252 -45.07 -11.22 -2.54
N ARG A 253 -45.17 -9.88 -2.43
CA ARG A 253 -45.63 -9.00 -3.53
C ARG A 253 -44.50 -8.69 -4.53
N ARG A 254 -44.83 -8.76 -5.82
CA ARG A 254 -43.91 -8.68 -6.98
C ARG A 254 -43.13 -7.36 -7.11
N SER A 255 -43.67 -6.25 -6.62
CA SER A 255 -43.12 -4.89 -6.80
C SER A 255 -41.94 -4.51 -5.88
N GLN A 256 -41.50 -5.41 -5.00
CA GLN A 256 -40.39 -5.17 -4.07
C GLN A 256 -39.06 -5.74 -4.57
N TRP A 257 -39.05 -6.43 -5.71
CA TRP A 257 -37.94 -7.31 -6.12
C TRP A 257 -37.60 -7.20 -7.62
N GLU A 258 -37.87 -6.04 -8.24
CA GLU A 258 -37.27 -5.65 -9.52
C GLU A 258 -35.81 -5.16 -9.31
N PRO A 259 -34.96 -5.12 -10.36
CA PRO A 259 -33.58 -4.66 -10.25
C PRO A 259 -33.51 -3.27 -9.59
N GLY A 260 -32.83 -3.17 -8.44
CA GLY A 260 -32.77 -1.97 -7.59
C GLY A 260 -33.63 -2.04 -6.31
N GLY A 261 -34.60 -2.96 -6.21
CA GLY A 261 -35.40 -3.16 -4.99
C GLY A 261 -34.67 -3.87 -3.85
N TRP A 262 -33.57 -4.56 -4.14
CA TRP A 262 -32.78 -5.35 -3.18
C TRP A 262 -31.96 -4.48 -2.21
N GLU A 263 -31.62 -3.24 -2.58
CA GLU A 263 -30.91 -2.29 -1.70
C GLU A 263 -31.79 -1.88 -0.50
N VAL A 264 -33.09 -1.68 -0.74
CA VAL A 264 -34.08 -1.33 0.29
C VAL A 264 -34.31 -2.48 1.26
N ALA A 265 -34.29 -3.73 0.79
CA ALA A 265 -34.43 -4.91 1.63
C ALA A 265 -33.21 -5.14 2.54
N LEU A 266 -32.00 -4.91 2.01
CA LEU A 266 -30.75 -4.95 2.77
C LEU A 266 -30.71 -3.88 3.86
N GLU A 267 -31.14 -2.66 3.54
CA GLU A 267 -31.19 -1.54 4.49
C GLU A 267 -32.19 -1.80 5.64
N ILE A 268 -33.33 -2.45 5.37
CA ILE A 268 -34.32 -2.83 6.39
C ILE A 268 -33.79 -3.97 7.29
N ALA A 269 -33.09 -4.95 6.72
CA ALA A 269 -32.54 -6.08 7.48
C ALA A 269 -31.42 -5.63 8.44
N LEU A 270 -30.56 -4.71 8.00
CA LEU A 270 -29.48 -4.14 8.82
C LEU A 270 -29.97 -3.20 9.93
N ARG A 271 -31.19 -2.66 9.81
CA ARG A 271 -31.81 -1.82 10.86
C ARG A 271 -32.47 -2.59 12.00
N LYS A 272 -32.65 -3.91 11.85
CA LYS A 272 -33.32 -4.77 12.83
C LYS A 272 -32.37 -5.70 13.59
N GLY A 273 -31.07 -5.63 13.34
CA GLY A 273 -30.01 -6.22 14.17
C GLY A 273 -29.41 -5.18 15.10
#